data_AF-A0A7Y6PN39-F1
#
_entry.id   AF-A0A7Y6PN39-F1
#
_cell.length_a   1.000
_cell.length_b   1.000
_cell.length_c   1.000
_cell.angle_alpha   90.00
_cell.angle_beta   90.00
_cell.angle_gamma   90.00
#
_symmetry.space_group_name_H-M   'P 1'
#
loop_
_entity.id
_entity.type
_entity.pdbx_description
1 polymer ?
#
loop_
_entity_poly.entity_id
_entity_poly.type
_entity_poly.pdbx_seq_one_letter_code
_entity_poly.pdbx_strand_id
1 'polypeptide(L)'
;MFRLLAAGMVVVLGLSAPALADDNAARVADLVKRFTYMNVTSPDANRIFSDVGISSTFNPRTKMANPDPTWIPGWDKLELTDESQTAVLQSAINRTWTAQVHKDYARYRAAWAKIEKDLRPELDRARALPGFYARTAALVKLYDDVRKRAEGDKVFYEGKAAPATVGFVNDIVVALVAAHRDAKLEFRMNDFFGKHGIYLAEFIERGRPFATDAVERELFTAFSEDYGNLDTQALPTMRQYGHAFELIKWPTVKNAADAKREAAKLVEANAAELRPKTTLTGGIPSLFGDLPNQADPTLRWVNPPTGGTDSFSPLTVTKVTKQPSGGVVAVLVTKFDRSEPYACKNTNQLDTTGSGRVWQQACKYKHTIKTHTMEVTFPDLPEGLELAKGDEVALYVDLDSKKEKKNAIDYKLTARALITVKRGGKAIWE
;
A
#
# COMPACT_ATOMS: atom_id res chain seq x y z
N MET A 1 -82.96 39.03 -16.50
CA MET A 1 -83.16 40.31 -17.22
C MET A 1 -81.90 40.60 -18.00
N PHE A 2 -82.04 40.78 -19.32
CA PHE A 2 -81.08 41.22 -20.33
C PHE A 2 -79.85 40.38 -20.76
N ARG A 3 -79.85 40.18 -22.09
CA ARG A 3 -78.88 39.59 -23.02
C ARG A 3 -77.86 40.64 -23.51
N LEU A 4 -76.77 40.14 -24.12
CA LEU A 4 -76.02 40.53 -25.35
C LEU A 4 -74.50 40.68 -25.08
N LEU A 5 -73.60 39.85 -25.63
CA LEU A 5 -73.09 39.68 -27.03
C LEU A 5 -72.08 40.75 -27.51
N ALA A 6 -70.96 40.24 -28.05
CA ALA A 6 -69.97 40.80 -29.01
C ALA A 6 -68.57 41.02 -28.41
N ALA A 7 -67.58 40.15 -28.65
CA ALA A 7 -66.75 39.99 -29.87
C ALA A 7 -65.55 40.97 -29.92
N GLY A 8 -64.32 40.43 -30.05
CA GLY A 8 -63.17 41.23 -30.48
C GLY A 8 -61.80 40.80 -29.96
N MET A 9 -61.13 39.93 -30.72
CA MET A 9 -59.69 39.95 -31.05
C MET A 9 -58.65 39.99 -29.92
N VAL A 10 -58.01 38.83 -29.69
CA VAL A 10 -56.74 38.69 -28.97
C VAL A 10 -55.59 38.91 -29.96
N VAL A 11 -54.76 39.92 -29.70
CA VAL A 11 -53.36 39.95 -30.12
C VAL A 11 -52.53 40.26 -28.89
N VAL A 12 -51.89 39.25 -28.32
CA VAL A 12 -50.80 39.40 -27.35
C VAL A 12 -49.55 38.82 -28.01
N LEU A 13 -48.70 39.70 -28.50
CA LEU A 13 -47.28 39.42 -28.72
C LEU A 13 -46.55 39.78 -27.43
N GLY A 14 -45.78 38.84 -26.88
CA GLY A 14 -45.00 39.12 -25.68
C GLY A 14 -44.32 37.91 -25.02
N LEU A 15 -43.38 37.31 -25.77
CA LEU A 15 -42.15 36.66 -25.27
C LEU A 15 -42.27 35.59 -24.17
N SER A 16 -42.24 34.32 -24.60
CA SER A 16 -41.73 33.20 -23.80
C SER A 16 -40.52 32.60 -24.51
N ALA A 17 -39.35 32.65 -23.85
CA ALA A 17 -38.17 31.89 -24.24
C ALA A 17 -38.48 30.38 -24.22
N PRO A 18 -38.06 29.58 -25.23
CA PRO A 18 -38.42 28.18 -25.25
C PRO A 18 -37.56 27.36 -24.28
N ALA A 19 -38.23 26.68 -23.37
CA ALA A 19 -37.72 25.58 -22.56
C ALA A 19 -37.38 24.36 -23.43
N LEU A 20 -36.26 24.42 -24.16
CA LEU A 20 -35.77 23.33 -25.03
C LEU A 20 -34.38 22.80 -24.61
N ALA A 21 -33.82 23.26 -23.49
CA ALA A 21 -32.49 22.86 -23.04
C ALA A 21 -32.49 21.57 -22.18
N ASP A 22 -33.59 21.22 -21.51
CA ASP A 22 -33.63 20.08 -20.57
C ASP A 22 -33.94 18.72 -21.21
N ASP A 23 -34.69 18.69 -22.32
CA ASP A 23 -35.05 17.43 -22.98
C ASP A 23 -33.87 16.76 -23.72
N ASN A 24 -32.94 17.56 -24.22
CA ASN A 24 -31.76 17.05 -24.92
C ASN A 24 -30.75 16.44 -23.97
N ALA A 25 -30.57 16.99 -22.76
CA ALA A 25 -29.68 16.42 -21.76
C ALA A 25 -30.21 15.07 -21.24
N ALA A 26 -31.52 14.97 -21.02
CA ALA A 26 -32.17 13.72 -20.62
C ALA A 26 -32.10 12.65 -21.74
N ARG A 27 -32.29 13.05 -23.00
CA ARG A 27 -32.16 12.16 -24.17
C ARG A 27 -30.72 11.70 -24.41
N VAL A 28 -29.74 12.58 -24.26
CA VAL A 28 -28.31 12.22 -24.36
C VAL A 28 -27.92 11.27 -23.22
N ALA A 29 -28.44 11.46 -22.01
CA ALA A 29 -28.23 10.55 -20.89
C ALA A 29 -28.88 9.16 -21.11
N ASP A 30 -30.07 9.10 -21.74
CA ASP A 30 -30.71 7.84 -22.13
C ASP A 30 -29.93 7.12 -23.26
N LEU A 31 -29.43 7.87 -24.25
CA LEU A 31 -28.56 7.38 -25.31
C LEU A 31 -27.26 6.79 -24.77
N VAL A 32 -26.56 7.52 -23.89
CA VAL A 32 -25.32 7.05 -23.25
C VAL A 32 -25.57 5.72 -22.51
N LYS A 33 -26.68 5.61 -21.77
CA LYS A 33 -27.09 4.35 -21.11
C LYS A 33 -27.28 3.19 -22.06
N ARG A 34 -27.90 3.41 -23.22
CA ARG A 34 -28.15 2.37 -24.24
C ARG A 34 -26.88 1.94 -24.98
N PHE A 35 -25.90 2.84 -25.12
CA PHE A 35 -24.61 2.56 -25.74
C PHE A 35 -23.62 1.85 -24.81
N THR A 36 -23.66 2.08 -23.49
CA THR A 36 -22.77 1.42 -22.52
C THR A 36 -22.90 -0.12 -22.44
N TYR A 37 -23.88 -0.74 -23.11
CA TYR A 37 -24.19 -2.16 -22.94
C TYR A 37 -24.36 -2.99 -24.23
N MET A 38 -24.12 -2.46 -25.44
CA MET A 38 -24.37 -3.23 -26.66
C MET A 38 -23.23 -3.17 -27.69
N ASN A 39 -22.92 -4.32 -28.28
CA ASN A 39 -22.31 -4.42 -29.62
C ASN A 39 -23.33 -3.87 -30.62
N VAL A 40 -23.35 -2.55 -30.81
CA VAL A 40 -24.31 -1.91 -31.72
C VAL A 40 -23.88 -2.24 -33.14
N THR A 41 -24.62 -3.14 -33.81
CA THR A 41 -24.48 -3.37 -35.24
C THR A 41 -24.98 -2.15 -36.01
N SER A 42 -24.54 -1.91 -37.25
CA SER A 42 -25.03 -0.80 -38.09
C SER A 42 -26.58 -0.68 -38.12
N PRO A 43 -27.37 -1.78 -38.15
CA PRO A 43 -28.82 -1.75 -37.98
C PRO A 43 -29.31 -1.22 -36.61
N ASP A 44 -28.64 -1.57 -35.51
CA ASP A 44 -29.01 -1.11 -34.17
C ASP A 44 -28.71 0.38 -33.99
N ALA A 45 -27.60 0.87 -34.57
CA ALA A 45 -27.28 2.28 -34.59
C ALA A 45 -28.35 3.05 -35.36
N ASN A 46 -28.72 2.58 -36.54
CA ASN A 46 -29.78 3.17 -37.37
C ASN A 46 -31.14 3.22 -36.67
N ARG A 47 -31.50 2.19 -35.90
CA ARG A 47 -32.74 2.18 -35.11
C ARG A 47 -32.69 3.20 -33.96
N ILE A 48 -31.59 3.26 -33.22
CA ILE A 48 -31.38 4.21 -32.12
C ILE A 48 -31.42 5.66 -32.63
N PHE A 49 -30.80 5.92 -33.79
CA PHE A 49 -30.85 7.20 -34.46
C PHE A 49 -32.27 7.55 -34.92
N SER A 50 -33.00 6.59 -35.51
CA SER A 50 -34.40 6.78 -35.89
C SER A 50 -35.31 7.12 -34.71
N ASP A 51 -35.11 6.46 -33.55
CA ASP A 51 -35.90 6.68 -32.33
C ASP A 51 -35.72 8.09 -31.74
N VAL A 52 -34.62 8.79 -32.06
CA VAL A 52 -34.38 10.19 -31.69
C VAL A 52 -34.56 11.18 -32.84
N GLY A 53 -35.12 10.72 -33.97
CA GLY A 53 -35.44 11.57 -35.14
C GLY A 53 -34.27 11.84 -36.08
N ILE A 54 -33.18 11.08 -35.98
CA ILE A 54 -32.02 11.12 -36.86
C ILE A 54 -32.17 9.97 -37.87
N SER A 55 -32.74 10.22 -39.05
CA SER A 55 -32.79 9.22 -40.14
C SER A 55 -31.45 9.16 -40.89
N SER A 56 -31.25 8.14 -41.72
CA SER A 56 -30.13 8.09 -42.70
C SER A 56 -30.16 9.24 -43.73
N THR A 57 -31.27 9.98 -43.79
CA THR A 57 -31.43 11.22 -44.56
C THR A 57 -31.26 12.49 -43.71
N PHE A 58 -31.13 12.37 -42.38
CA PHE A 58 -30.85 13.45 -41.46
C PHE A 58 -29.35 13.75 -41.49
N ASN A 59 -29.03 14.89 -42.09
CA ASN A 59 -27.69 15.43 -42.11
C ASN A 59 -27.50 16.34 -40.87
N PRO A 60 -26.85 15.88 -39.77
CA PRO A 60 -26.65 16.73 -38.59
C PRO A 60 -25.85 18.00 -38.90
N ARG A 61 -25.07 18.05 -40.00
CA ARG A 61 -24.35 19.25 -40.46
C ARG A 61 -25.27 20.40 -40.87
N THR A 62 -26.47 20.12 -41.39
CA THR A 62 -27.38 21.16 -41.92
C THR A 62 -28.37 21.67 -40.88
N LYS A 63 -28.56 20.95 -39.78
CA LYS A 63 -29.55 21.28 -38.74
C LYS A 63 -29.01 21.37 -37.32
N MET A 64 -27.75 21.01 -37.07
CA MET A 64 -27.12 21.12 -35.75
C MET A 64 -25.79 21.89 -35.84
N ALA A 65 -25.59 22.78 -34.87
CA ALA A 65 -24.29 23.39 -34.64
C ALA A 65 -23.26 22.29 -34.27
N ASN A 66 -21.99 22.53 -34.60
CA ASN A 66 -20.90 21.62 -34.26
C ASN A 66 -20.96 21.30 -32.74
N PRO A 67 -21.22 20.03 -32.36
CA PRO A 67 -21.35 19.67 -30.97
C PRO A 67 -20.01 19.76 -30.22
N ASP A 68 -18.88 19.75 -30.93
CA ASP A 68 -17.55 19.96 -30.37
C ASP A 68 -16.55 20.59 -31.37
N PRO A 69 -16.49 21.94 -31.45
CA PRO A 69 -15.54 22.64 -32.32
C PRO A 69 -14.06 22.41 -32.00
N THR A 70 -13.75 21.97 -30.79
CA THR A 70 -12.37 21.74 -30.35
C THR A 70 -11.87 20.37 -30.79
N TRP A 71 -12.76 19.37 -30.82
CA TRP A 71 -12.40 18.00 -31.19
C TRP A 71 -12.74 17.61 -32.62
N ILE A 72 -13.73 18.27 -33.25
CA ILE A 72 -14.07 18.09 -34.66
C ILE A 72 -13.77 19.40 -35.41
N PRO A 73 -12.49 19.70 -35.69
CA PRO A 73 -12.16 20.81 -36.56
C PRO A 73 -12.67 20.51 -37.97
N GLY A 74 -13.39 21.48 -38.57
CA GLY A 74 -13.96 21.30 -39.91
C GLY A 74 -15.26 20.49 -39.97
N TRP A 75 -16.11 20.54 -38.92
CA TRP A 75 -17.48 19.99 -38.93
C TRP A 75 -18.31 20.36 -40.16
N ASP A 76 -18.11 21.59 -40.65
CA ASP A 76 -18.70 22.13 -41.87
C ASP A 76 -18.18 21.48 -43.16
N LYS A 77 -17.14 20.66 -43.08
CA LYS A 77 -16.42 20.01 -44.19
C LYS A 77 -16.44 18.48 -44.13
N LEU A 78 -17.06 17.88 -43.11
CA LEU A 78 -17.24 16.42 -43.04
C LEU A 78 -18.29 15.96 -44.07
N GLU A 79 -17.92 14.96 -44.88
CA GLU A 79 -18.86 14.19 -45.71
C GLU A 79 -19.51 13.10 -44.85
N LEU A 80 -20.83 12.97 -44.89
CA LEU A 80 -21.52 12.04 -44.00
C LEU A 80 -21.53 10.60 -44.55
N THR A 81 -20.48 9.84 -44.24
CA THR A 81 -20.40 8.37 -44.36
C THR A 81 -20.69 7.70 -42.99
N ASP A 82 -20.79 6.37 -42.90
CA ASP A 82 -20.85 5.64 -41.60
C ASP A 82 -19.72 6.09 -40.63
N GLU A 83 -18.60 6.56 -41.15
CA GLU A 83 -17.43 7.04 -40.40
C GLU A 83 -17.69 8.41 -39.73
N SER A 84 -18.48 9.27 -40.36
CA SER A 84 -18.82 10.60 -39.82
C SER A 84 -19.84 10.53 -38.67
N GLN A 85 -20.80 9.61 -38.72
CA GLN A 85 -21.75 9.34 -37.63
C GLN A 85 -21.03 8.76 -36.42
N THR A 86 -20.06 7.87 -36.68
CA THR A 86 -19.13 7.36 -35.69
C THR A 86 -18.32 8.49 -35.05
N ALA A 87 -17.86 9.48 -35.81
CA ALA A 87 -17.13 10.64 -35.27
C ALA A 87 -17.97 11.57 -34.38
N VAL A 88 -19.27 11.75 -34.66
CA VAL A 88 -20.19 12.53 -33.82
C VAL A 88 -20.45 11.82 -32.48
N LEU A 89 -20.77 10.51 -32.55
CA LEU A 89 -20.95 9.67 -31.36
C LEU A 89 -19.68 9.64 -30.52
N GLN A 90 -18.52 9.48 -31.16
CA GLN A 90 -17.24 9.48 -30.47
C GLN A 90 -16.97 10.80 -29.74
N SER A 91 -17.29 11.93 -30.35
CA SER A 91 -17.04 13.24 -29.75
C SER A 91 -17.98 13.49 -28.56
N ALA A 92 -19.24 13.04 -28.65
CA ALA A 92 -20.17 13.10 -27.53
C ALA A 92 -19.75 12.19 -26.36
N ILE A 93 -19.31 10.96 -26.66
CA ILE A 93 -18.76 10.02 -25.67
C ILE A 93 -17.50 10.61 -25.03
N ASN A 94 -16.55 11.10 -25.83
CA ASN A 94 -15.30 11.68 -25.32
C ASN A 94 -15.55 12.89 -24.42
N ARG A 95 -16.47 13.80 -24.79
CA ARG A 95 -16.82 14.96 -23.96
C ARG A 95 -17.47 14.57 -22.65
N THR A 96 -18.47 13.71 -22.70
CA THR A 96 -19.24 13.32 -21.51
C THR A 96 -18.39 12.48 -20.55
N TRP A 97 -17.62 11.53 -21.08
CA TRP A 97 -16.68 10.73 -20.31
C TRP A 97 -15.56 11.58 -19.71
N THR A 98 -14.89 12.42 -20.51
CA THR A 98 -13.78 13.28 -20.01
C THR A 98 -14.28 14.26 -18.95
N ALA A 99 -15.45 14.88 -19.17
CA ALA A 99 -16.04 15.79 -18.18
C ALA A 99 -16.37 15.06 -16.87
N GLN A 100 -16.91 13.84 -16.96
CA GLN A 100 -17.22 13.02 -15.79
C GLN A 100 -15.94 12.58 -15.06
N VAL A 101 -14.91 12.13 -15.77
CA VAL A 101 -13.61 11.78 -15.18
C VAL A 101 -12.95 12.96 -14.49
N HIS A 102 -12.97 14.15 -15.09
CA HIS A 102 -12.42 15.34 -14.46
C HIS A 102 -13.18 15.75 -13.20
N LYS A 103 -14.51 15.58 -13.20
CA LYS A 103 -15.35 15.77 -12.02
C LYS A 103 -15.00 14.75 -10.93
N ASP A 104 -14.82 13.48 -11.30
CA ASP A 104 -14.43 12.42 -10.37
C ASP A 104 -13.02 12.64 -9.81
N TYR A 105 -12.08 13.10 -10.63
CA TYR A 105 -10.75 13.51 -10.20
C TYR A 105 -10.81 14.67 -9.20
N ALA A 106 -11.61 15.70 -9.46
CA ALA A 106 -11.76 16.83 -8.55
C ALA A 106 -12.31 16.39 -7.20
N ARG A 107 -13.33 15.51 -7.19
CA ARG A 107 -13.84 14.88 -5.97
C ARG A 107 -12.76 14.06 -5.26
N TYR A 108 -12.04 13.22 -6.01
CA TYR A 108 -10.96 12.40 -5.51
C TYR A 108 -9.87 13.24 -4.82
N ARG A 109 -9.39 14.30 -5.46
CA ARG A 109 -8.38 15.21 -4.89
C ARG A 109 -8.89 15.97 -3.68
N ALA A 110 -10.13 16.47 -3.74
CA ALA A 110 -10.73 17.19 -2.61
C ALA A 110 -10.85 16.30 -1.37
N ALA A 111 -11.21 15.03 -1.54
CA ALA A 111 -11.26 14.07 -0.44
C ALA A 111 -9.88 13.81 0.15
N TRP A 112 -8.86 13.52 -0.67
CA TRP A 112 -7.49 13.32 -0.18
C TRP A 112 -6.91 14.55 0.51
N ALA A 113 -7.14 15.75 -0.05
CA ALA A 113 -6.72 17.00 0.57
C ALA A 113 -7.41 17.23 1.93
N LYS A 114 -8.67 16.82 2.07
CA LYS A 114 -9.40 16.87 3.34
C LYS A 114 -8.83 15.87 4.36
N ILE A 115 -8.61 14.63 3.97
CA ILE A 115 -8.00 13.58 4.81
C ILE A 115 -6.64 14.06 5.32
N GLU A 116 -5.79 14.54 4.41
CA GLU A 116 -4.49 15.09 4.76
C GLU A 116 -4.60 16.27 5.72
N LYS A 117 -5.46 17.25 5.42
CA LYS A 117 -5.65 18.41 6.30
C LYS A 117 -6.07 18.02 7.72
N ASP A 118 -7.00 17.07 7.84
CA ASP A 118 -7.56 16.66 9.12
C ASP A 118 -6.55 15.80 9.93
N LEU A 119 -5.74 14.99 9.25
CA LEU A 119 -4.85 14.01 9.88
C LEU A 119 -3.35 14.36 9.85
N ARG A 120 -2.92 15.39 9.12
CA ARG A 120 -1.53 15.88 9.15
C ARG A 120 -1.03 16.20 10.57
N PRO A 121 -1.83 16.84 11.45
CA PRO A 121 -1.40 17.05 12.84
C PRO A 121 -1.21 15.76 13.65
N GLU A 122 -1.87 14.65 13.28
CA GLU A 122 -1.61 13.32 13.87
C GLU A 122 -0.24 12.79 13.41
N LEU A 123 0.13 12.97 12.13
CA LEU A 123 1.46 12.60 11.63
C LEU A 123 2.58 13.35 12.36
N ASP A 124 2.42 14.67 12.52
CA ASP A 124 3.42 15.50 13.19
C ASP A 124 3.55 15.12 14.67
N ARG A 125 2.43 14.86 15.35
CA ARG A 125 2.43 14.34 16.73
C ARG A 125 3.10 12.98 16.81
N ALA A 126 2.77 12.04 15.92
CA ALA A 126 3.35 10.71 15.90
C ALA A 126 4.87 10.76 15.70
N ARG A 127 5.36 11.59 14.76
CA ARG A 127 6.80 11.80 14.51
C ARG A 127 7.54 12.36 15.73
N ALA A 128 6.88 13.20 16.51
CA ALA A 128 7.44 13.80 17.72
C ALA A 128 7.47 12.83 18.93
N LEU A 129 6.82 11.67 18.86
CA LEU A 129 6.84 10.71 19.97
C LEU A 129 8.26 10.17 20.20
N PRO A 130 8.68 10.09 21.48
CA PRO A 130 9.93 9.43 21.86
C PRO A 130 9.77 7.91 21.76
N GLY A 131 10.89 7.22 21.55
CA GLY A 131 10.91 5.76 21.46
C GLY A 131 10.46 5.22 20.10
N PHE A 132 10.84 3.99 19.82
CA PHE A 132 10.50 3.30 18.58
C PHE A 132 9.07 2.77 18.63
N TYR A 133 8.66 2.17 19.75
CA TYR A 133 7.38 1.47 19.85
C TYR A 133 6.20 2.43 19.84
N ALA A 134 6.23 3.47 20.68
CA ALA A 134 5.17 4.48 20.71
C ALA A 134 5.03 5.20 19.36
N ARG A 135 6.15 5.58 18.74
CA ARG A 135 6.17 6.24 17.43
C ARG A 135 5.59 5.35 16.33
N THR A 136 6.06 4.11 16.22
CA THR A 136 5.59 3.20 15.17
C THR A 136 4.14 2.77 15.37
N ALA A 137 3.69 2.54 16.60
CA ALA A 137 2.29 2.25 16.90
C ALA A 137 1.37 3.42 16.48
N ALA A 138 1.74 4.66 16.80
CA ALA A 138 0.97 5.84 16.40
C ALA A 138 0.94 6.01 14.87
N LEU A 139 2.07 5.79 14.18
CA LEU A 139 2.14 5.88 12.72
C LEU A 139 1.34 4.77 12.02
N VAL A 140 1.36 3.54 12.54
CA VAL A 140 0.53 2.43 12.02
C VAL A 140 -0.95 2.73 12.23
N LYS A 141 -1.34 3.19 13.42
CA LYS A 141 -2.72 3.59 13.69
C LYS A 141 -3.18 4.69 12.72
N LEU A 142 -2.32 5.69 12.49
CA LEU A 142 -2.60 6.76 11.54
C LEU A 142 -2.75 6.22 10.10
N TYR A 143 -1.91 5.29 9.67
CA TYR A 143 -2.04 4.62 8.38
C TYR A 143 -3.41 3.92 8.25
N ASP A 144 -3.83 3.18 9.28
CA ASP A 144 -5.11 2.49 9.31
C ASP A 144 -6.30 3.48 9.32
N ASP A 145 -6.21 4.57 10.09
CA ASP A 145 -7.22 5.62 10.11
C ASP A 145 -7.38 6.29 8.74
N VAL A 146 -6.27 6.59 8.05
CA VAL A 146 -6.26 7.14 6.69
C VAL A 146 -6.91 6.17 5.71
N ARG A 147 -6.57 4.88 5.76
CA ARG A 147 -7.17 3.86 4.90
C ARG A 147 -8.67 3.75 5.12
N LYS A 148 -9.10 3.60 6.37
CA LYS A 148 -10.52 3.52 6.74
C LYS A 148 -11.28 4.76 6.27
N ARG A 149 -10.67 5.95 6.37
CA ARG A 149 -11.29 7.18 5.89
C ARG A 149 -11.36 7.23 4.37
N ALA A 150 -10.30 6.86 3.67
CA ALA A 150 -10.25 6.83 2.20
C ALA A 150 -11.26 5.81 1.62
N GLU A 151 -11.44 4.67 2.28
CA GLU A 151 -12.49 3.68 1.98
C GLU A 151 -13.89 4.28 2.18
N GLY A 152 -14.14 4.93 3.33
CA GLY A 152 -15.41 5.59 3.62
C GLY A 152 -15.75 6.73 2.65
N ASP A 153 -14.75 7.50 2.24
CA ASP A 153 -14.88 8.58 1.25
C ASP A 153 -14.85 8.06 -0.21
N LYS A 154 -14.72 6.74 -0.41
CA LYS A 154 -14.69 6.05 -1.71
C LYS A 154 -13.61 6.57 -2.66
N VAL A 155 -12.45 6.91 -2.11
CA VAL A 155 -11.26 7.36 -2.85
C VAL A 155 -10.08 6.39 -2.77
N PHE A 156 -10.33 5.22 -2.16
CA PHE A 156 -9.45 4.07 -2.19
C PHE A 156 -9.97 3.07 -3.24
N TYR A 157 -9.19 2.82 -4.29
CA TYR A 157 -9.53 1.82 -5.32
C TYR A 157 -8.66 0.58 -5.13
N GLU A 158 -9.24 -0.48 -4.55
CA GLU A 158 -8.52 -1.72 -4.24
C GLU A 158 -8.11 -2.48 -5.51
N GLY A 159 -6.92 -3.11 -5.48
CA GLY A 159 -6.55 -4.19 -6.38
C GLY A 159 -6.11 -3.82 -7.79
N LYS A 160 -6.13 -2.54 -8.18
CA LYS A 160 -5.70 -2.10 -9.52
C LYS A 160 -5.06 -0.72 -9.42
N ALA A 161 -3.73 -0.66 -9.52
CA ALA A 161 -2.83 0.49 -9.84
C ALA A 161 -3.20 1.94 -9.43
N ALA A 162 -4.14 2.15 -8.52
CA ALA A 162 -4.58 3.44 -8.03
C ALA A 162 -3.83 3.79 -6.73
N PRO A 163 -3.85 5.06 -6.30
CA PRO A 163 -2.80 5.70 -5.49
C PRO A 163 -2.87 5.38 -3.99
N ALA A 164 -2.93 4.11 -3.61
CA ALA A 164 -2.72 3.66 -2.24
C ALA A 164 -1.30 3.99 -1.71
N THR A 165 -0.39 4.38 -2.61
CA THR A 165 1.01 4.69 -2.30
C THR A 165 1.38 6.16 -2.53
N VAL A 166 0.43 7.06 -2.84
CA VAL A 166 0.74 8.46 -3.21
C VAL A 166 0.32 9.44 -2.12
N GLY A 167 1.04 10.57 -2.02
CA GLY A 167 0.67 11.70 -1.18
C GLY A 167 0.79 11.38 0.31
N PHE A 168 -0.25 11.68 1.09
CA PHE A 168 -0.19 11.58 2.55
C PHE A 168 0.10 10.15 3.06
N VAL A 169 -0.36 9.11 2.34
CA VAL A 169 -0.04 7.72 2.70
C VAL A 169 1.47 7.45 2.56
N ASN A 170 2.11 7.94 1.51
CA ASN A 170 3.55 7.86 1.33
C ASN A 170 4.30 8.54 2.48
N ASP A 171 3.85 9.72 2.90
CA ASP A 171 4.51 10.47 3.98
C ASP A 171 4.50 9.72 5.33
N ILE A 172 3.44 8.94 5.59
CA ILE A 172 3.34 8.06 6.76
C ILE A 172 4.31 6.88 6.63
N VAL A 173 4.38 6.24 5.47
CA VAL A 173 5.31 5.13 5.24
C VAL A 173 6.77 5.60 5.30
N VAL A 174 7.10 6.75 4.72
CA VAL A 174 8.43 7.38 4.87
C VAL A 174 8.75 7.62 6.35
N ALA A 175 7.79 8.09 7.15
CA ALA A 175 7.98 8.26 8.59
C ALA A 175 8.20 6.93 9.33
N LEU A 176 7.50 5.86 8.94
CA LEU A 176 7.72 4.52 9.47
C LEU A 176 9.12 3.99 9.14
N VAL A 177 9.58 4.18 7.89
CA VAL A 177 10.95 3.83 7.48
C VAL A 177 11.98 4.62 8.29
N ALA A 178 11.77 5.93 8.46
CA ALA A 178 12.64 6.77 9.28
C ALA A 178 12.70 6.29 10.73
N ALA A 179 11.57 5.92 11.34
CA ALA A 179 11.54 5.37 12.69
C ALA A 179 12.35 4.07 12.83
N HIS A 180 12.26 3.15 11.84
CA HIS A 180 13.07 1.94 11.83
C HIS A 180 14.57 2.25 11.67
N ARG A 181 14.90 3.23 10.83
CA ARG A 181 16.29 3.65 10.62
C ARG A 181 16.89 4.28 11.87
N ASP A 182 16.17 5.18 12.52
CA ASP A 182 16.58 5.82 13.79
C ASP A 182 16.85 4.78 14.88
N ALA A 183 16.02 3.73 14.94
CA ALA A 183 16.15 2.62 15.88
C ALA A 183 17.17 1.54 15.45
N LYS A 184 17.80 1.67 14.29
CA LYS A 184 18.67 0.65 13.67
C LYS A 184 17.99 -0.72 13.52
N LEU A 185 16.72 -0.70 13.13
CA LEU A 185 15.84 -1.86 12.91
C LEU A 185 15.47 -2.05 11.44
N GLU A 186 16.25 -1.50 10.50
CA GLU A 186 15.99 -1.65 9.05
C GLU A 186 15.89 -3.13 8.62
N PHE A 187 16.62 -4.03 9.30
CA PHE A 187 16.57 -5.47 9.05
C PHE A 187 15.23 -6.15 9.40
N ARG A 188 14.36 -5.48 10.18
CA ARG A 188 13.00 -5.96 10.51
C ARG A 188 11.90 -5.29 9.69
N MET A 189 12.24 -4.30 8.85
CA MET A 189 11.23 -3.53 8.13
C MET A 189 10.27 -4.42 7.35
N ASN A 190 10.75 -5.35 6.53
CA ASN A 190 9.87 -6.19 5.71
C ASN A 190 8.86 -7.00 6.54
N ASP A 191 9.29 -7.56 7.67
CA ASP A 191 8.42 -8.29 8.60
C ASP A 191 7.38 -7.36 9.24
N PHE A 192 7.82 -6.21 9.75
CA PHE A 192 6.95 -5.20 10.35
C PHE A 192 5.89 -4.70 9.35
N PHE A 193 6.31 -4.23 8.18
CA PHE A 193 5.40 -3.71 7.15
C PHE A 193 4.44 -4.81 6.66
N GLY A 194 4.92 -6.05 6.48
CA GLY A 194 4.09 -7.19 6.13
C GLY A 194 2.98 -7.48 7.14
N LYS A 195 3.29 -7.45 8.45
CA LYS A 195 2.32 -7.64 9.54
C LYS A 195 1.19 -6.61 9.52
N HIS A 196 1.48 -5.40 9.02
CA HIS A 196 0.52 -4.30 8.92
C HIS A 196 -0.10 -4.13 7.52
N GLY A 197 0.08 -5.10 6.62
CA GLY A 197 -0.49 -5.04 5.27
C GLY A 197 0.06 -3.89 4.43
N ILE A 198 1.30 -3.47 4.70
CA ILE A 198 2.03 -2.45 3.94
C ILE A 198 3.07 -3.17 3.08
N TYR A 199 2.90 -3.10 1.76
CA TYR A 199 3.84 -3.72 0.82
C TYR A 199 4.94 -2.71 0.47
N LEU A 200 6.01 -2.66 1.26
CA LEU A 200 7.09 -1.67 1.08
C LEU A 200 7.68 -1.67 -0.35
N ALA A 201 7.74 -2.82 -1.01
CA ALA A 201 8.18 -2.91 -2.41
C ALA A 201 7.31 -2.08 -3.36
N GLU A 202 5.99 -2.04 -3.15
CA GLU A 202 5.07 -1.22 -3.95
C GLU A 202 5.29 0.28 -3.70
N PHE A 203 5.56 0.67 -2.46
CA PHE A 203 5.94 2.05 -2.13
C PHE A 203 7.29 2.43 -2.74
N ILE A 204 8.25 1.50 -2.85
CA ILE A 204 9.52 1.77 -3.54
C ILE A 204 9.30 1.90 -5.06
N GLU A 205 8.41 1.10 -5.65
CA GLU A 205 8.14 1.10 -7.09
C GLU A 205 7.26 2.29 -7.53
N ARG A 206 6.37 2.77 -6.67
CA ARG A 206 5.29 3.70 -7.05
C ARG A 206 5.06 4.84 -6.07
N GLY A 207 5.59 4.74 -4.86
CA GLY A 207 5.36 5.71 -3.80
C GLY A 207 6.00 7.05 -4.10
N ARG A 208 5.23 8.12 -3.92
CA ARG A 208 5.63 9.50 -4.24
C ARG A 208 4.68 10.51 -3.62
N PRO A 209 5.07 11.78 -3.46
CA PRO A 209 4.10 12.86 -3.23
C PRO A 209 3.15 13.01 -4.44
N PHE A 210 2.03 13.70 -4.23
CA PHE A 210 1.20 14.16 -5.36
C PHE A 210 2.03 15.09 -6.26
N ALA A 211 1.97 14.86 -7.56
CA ALA A 211 2.48 15.77 -8.58
C ALA A 211 1.58 17.01 -8.69
N THR A 212 1.86 17.88 -9.66
CA THR A 212 0.93 18.98 -9.99
C THR A 212 -0.45 18.44 -10.35
N ASP A 213 -1.51 19.19 -10.06
CA ASP A 213 -2.88 18.74 -10.35
C ASP A 213 -3.10 18.44 -11.85
N ALA A 214 -2.40 19.14 -12.75
CA ALA A 214 -2.44 18.83 -14.17
C ALA A 214 -1.90 17.42 -14.46
N VAL A 215 -0.75 17.06 -13.90
CA VAL A 215 -0.14 15.73 -14.05
C VAL A 215 -1.03 14.65 -13.41
N GLU A 216 -1.50 14.89 -12.18
CA GLU A 216 -2.34 13.92 -11.47
C GLU A 216 -3.69 13.68 -12.15
N ARG A 217 -4.29 14.73 -12.73
CA ARG A 217 -5.52 14.57 -13.51
C ARG A 217 -5.28 13.67 -14.71
N GLU A 218 -4.19 13.88 -15.47
CA GLU A 218 -3.88 13.04 -16.62
C GLU A 218 -3.62 11.58 -16.20
N LEU A 219 -2.93 11.34 -15.08
CA LEU A 219 -2.71 10.00 -14.54
C LEU A 219 -4.02 9.33 -14.10
N PHE A 220 -4.90 10.07 -13.41
CA PHE A 220 -6.21 9.59 -12.99
C PHE A 220 -7.12 9.29 -14.20
N THR A 221 -7.06 10.13 -15.24
CA THR A 221 -7.80 9.91 -16.49
C THR A 221 -7.29 8.66 -17.21
N ALA A 222 -5.97 8.48 -17.33
CA ALA A 222 -5.39 7.28 -17.94
C ALA A 222 -5.74 6.01 -17.14
N PHE A 223 -5.76 6.09 -15.80
CA PHE A 223 -6.23 5.00 -14.97
C PHE A 223 -7.71 4.67 -15.22
N SER A 224 -8.56 5.71 -15.29
CA SER A 224 -10.00 5.55 -15.53
C SER A 224 -10.30 5.02 -16.93
N GLU A 225 -9.47 5.33 -17.92
CA GLU A 225 -9.55 4.76 -19.27
C GLU A 225 -9.40 3.23 -19.24
N ASP A 226 -8.34 2.74 -18.58
CA ASP A 226 -8.02 1.31 -18.55
C ASP A 226 -8.93 0.49 -17.61
N TYR A 227 -9.32 1.08 -16.48
CA TYR A 227 -9.94 0.32 -15.37
C TYR A 227 -11.31 0.84 -14.94
N GLY A 228 -11.70 2.03 -15.39
CA GLY A 228 -12.82 2.75 -14.81
C GLY A 228 -12.52 3.25 -13.39
N ASN A 229 -13.50 3.91 -12.80
CA ASN A 229 -13.51 4.35 -11.43
C ASN A 229 -14.94 4.20 -10.85
N LEU A 230 -15.22 4.85 -9.73
CA LEU A 230 -16.51 4.72 -9.03
C LEU A 230 -17.71 5.10 -9.91
N ASP A 231 -17.62 6.20 -10.66
CA ASP A 231 -18.75 6.77 -11.41
C ASP A 231 -18.47 6.85 -12.92
N THR A 232 -17.23 6.66 -13.33
CA THR A 232 -16.83 6.58 -14.74
C THR A 232 -16.47 5.14 -15.08
N GLN A 233 -17.13 4.55 -16.08
CA GLN A 233 -16.77 3.22 -16.60
C GLN A 233 -15.45 3.25 -17.37
N ALA A 234 -14.75 2.11 -17.39
CA ALA A 234 -13.58 1.89 -18.25
C ALA A 234 -13.98 2.10 -19.71
N LEU A 235 -13.06 2.64 -20.51
CA LEU A 235 -13.27 2.71 -21.94
C LEU A 235 -13.13 1.29 -22.55
N PRO A 236 -14.00 0.92 -23.50
CA PRO A 236 -13.92 -0.40 -24.12
C PRO A 236 -12.61 -0.58 -24.88
N THR A 237 -11.99 -1.75 -24.73
CA THR A 237 -10.76 -2.06 -25.49
C THR A 237 -11.11 -2.35 -26.95
N MET A 238 -10.42 -1.67 -27.87
CA MET A 238 -10.68 -1.72 -29.32
C MET A 238 -10.62 -3.13 -29.92
N ARG A 239 -9.88 -4.04 -29.27
CA ARG A 239 -9.75 -5.45 -29.65
C ARG A 239 -11.06 -6.23 -29.59
N GLN A 240 -12.03 -5.78 -28.79
CA GLN A 240 -13.31 -6.46 -28.59
C GLN A 240 -14.37 -6.11 -29.65
N TYR A 241 -14.15 -5.08 -30.49
CA TYR A 241 -15.20 -4.49 -31.33
C TYR A 241 -14.91 -4.48 -32.86
N GLY A 242 -13.81 -5.08 -33.31
CA GLY A 242 -13.50 -5.31 -34.74
C GLY A 242 -12.94 -4.10 -35.51
N HIS A 243 -12.58 -4.30 -36.79
CA HIS A 243 -11.89 -3.31 -37.65
C HIS A 243 -12.60 -1.95 -37.77
N ALA A 244 -13.93 -1.90 -37.71
CA ALA A 244 -14.68 -0.63 -37.76
C ALA A 244 -14.37 0.28 -36.56
N PHE A 245 -13.97 -0.31 -35.43
CA PHE A 245 -13.56 0.44 -34.27
C PHE A 245 -12.10 0.89 -34.34
N GLU A 246 -11.20 0.33 -35.17
CA GLU A 246 -9.81 0.81 -35.29
C GLU A 246 -9.68 2.29 -35.72
N LEU A 247 -10.73 2.85 -36.33
CA LEU A 247 -10.83 4.25 -36.74
C LEU A 247 -11.23 5.19 -35.59
N ILE A 248 -11.66 4.65 -34.44
CA ILE A 248 -12.07 5.43 -33.27
C ILE A 248 -10.86 5.91 -32.49
N LYS A 249 -10.70 7.24 -32.42
CA LYS A 249 -9.72 7.87 -31.54
C LYS A 249 -10.40 8.18 -30.21
N TRP A 250 -10.21 7.28 -29.23
CA TRP A 250 -10.49 7.57 -27.82
C TRP A 250 -9.80 8.87 -27.41
N PRO A 251 -10.27 9.56 -26.35
CA PRO A 251 -9.58 10.72 -25.83
C PRO A 251 -8.28 10.19 -25.22
N THR A 252 -7.28 10.01 -26.06
CA THR A 252 -5.93 9.75 -25.63
C THR A 252 -5.59 10.94 -24.76
N VAL A 253 -5.33 10.65 -23.49
CA VAL A 253 -4.71 11.56 -22.55
C VAL A 253 -3.43 12.03 -23.24
N LYS A 254 -3.49 13.18 -23.94
CA LYS A 254 -2.47 13.59 -24.92
C LYS A 254 -1.10 13.66 -24.27
N ASN A 255 -1.08 13.86 -22.96
CA ASN A 255 0.10 14.00 -22.14
C ASN A 255 0.27 12.83 -21.15
N ALA A 256 -0.42 11.69 -21.29
CA ALA A 256 -0.27 10.56 -20.35
C ALA A 256 1.17 10.06 -20.28
N ALA A 257 1.86 9.98 -21.42
CA ALA A 257 3.26 9.60 -21.46
C ALA A 257 4.13 10.61 -20.68
N ASP A 258 3.87 11.90 -20.86
CA ASP A 258 4.60 12.98 -20.20
C ASP A 258 4.31 13.01 -18.71
N ALA A 259 3.04 12.88 -18.32
CA ALA A 259 2.60 12.77 -16.94
C ALA A 259 3.19 11.54 -16.24
N LYS A 260 3.24 10.37 -16.92
CA LYS A 260 3.93 9.17 -16.42
C LYS A 260 5.42 9.41 -16.23
N ARG A 261 6.09 10.13 -17.14
CA ARG A 261 7.51 10.50 -16.99
C ARG A 261 7.73 11.43 -15.81
N GLU A 262 6.89 12.46 -15.61
CA GLU A 262 6.99 13.36 -14.46
C GLU A 262 6.73 12.63 -13.14
N ALA A 263 5.73 11.75 -13.09
CA ALA A 263 5.50 10.90 -11.92
C ALA A 263 6.69 9.97 -11.63
N ALA A 264 7.29 9.38 -12.66
CA ALA A 264 8.46 8.50 -12.50
C ALA A 264 9.66 9.23 -11.88
N LYS A 265 9.88 10.51 -12.21
CA LYS A 265 10.92 11.32 -11.54
C LYS A 265 10.66 11.47 -10.05
N LEU A 266 9.39 11.66 -9.65
CA LEU A 266 9.02 11.76 -8.23
C LEU A 266 9.18 10.42 -7.51
N VAL A 267 8.82 9.30 -8.17
CA VAL A 267 9.08 7.95 -7.65
C VAL A 267 10.58 7.75 -7.43
N GLU A 268 11.40 8.05 -8.44
CA GLU A 268 12.85 7.85 -8.36
C GLU A 268 13.48 8.66 -7.21
N ALA A 269 13.06 9.92 -7.05
CA ALA A 269 13.50 10.76 -5.95
C ALA A 269 13.09 10.20 -4.57
N ASN A 270 11.88 9.65 -4.45
CA ASN A 270 11.34 9.13 -3.19
C ASN A 270 11.87 7.72 -2.85
N ALA A 271 12.16 6.90 -3.85
CA ALA A 271 12.58 5.51 -3.68
C ALA A 271 13.86 5.38 -2.83
N ALA A 272 14.77 6.35 -2.91
CA ALA A 272 16.00 6.35 -2.12
C ALA A 272 15.73 6.46 -0.61
N GLU A 273 14.67 7.16 -0.19
CA GLU A 273 14.33 7.32 1.22
C GLU A 273 13.75 6.04 1.81
N LEU A 274 12.96 5.31 1.01
CA LEU A 274 12.25 4.10 1.37
C LEU A 274 13.11 2.83 1.32
N ARG A 275 14.15 2.80 0.49
CA ARG A 275 15.05 1.64 0.40
C ARG A 275 15.82 1.46 1.71
N PRO A 276 15.90 0.23 2.25
CA PRO A 276 16.79 -0.06 3.37
C PRO A 276 18.23 0.33 3.01
N LYS A 277 18.90 1.10 3.86
CA LYS A 277 20.30 1.49 3.62
C LYS A 277 21.27 0.37 3.96
N THR A 278 20.88 -0.46 4.93
CA THR A 278 21.63 -1.65 5.33
C THR A 278 20.82 -2.89 5.01
N THR A 279 21.29 -3.66 4.02
CA THR A 279 20.87 -5.06 3.88
C THR A 279 21.83 -5.91 4.70
N LEU A 280 21.37 -6.47 5.81
CA LEU A 280 22.11 -7.53 6.48
C LEU A 280 22.11 -8.75 5.56
N THR A 281 23.19 -8.90 4.78
CA THR A 281 23.44 -10.08 3.97
C THR A 281 23.93 -11.18 4.91
N GLY A 282 23.17 -12.27 5.01
CA GLY A 282 23.36 -13.30 6.04
C GLY A 282 22.47 -13.07 7.25
N GLY A 283 21.95 -14.15 7.83
CA GLY A 283 21.10 -14.09 9.01
C GLY A 283 21.74 -13.30 10.16
N ILE A 284 20.91 -12.83 11.09
CA ILE A 284 21.41 -12.10 12.26
C ILE A 284 22.12 -13.09 13.17
N PRO A 285 23.40 -12.87 13.51
CA PRO A 285 24.17 -13.83 14.25
C PRO A 285 23.62 -14.02 15.66
N SER A 286 23.47 -15.29 16.06
CA SER A 286 23.17 -15.67 17.43
C SER A 286 24.26 -15.19 18.38
N LEU A 287 23.85 -14.68 19.55
CA LEU A 287 24.75 -14.37 20.65
C LEU A 287 25.57 -15.60 21.12
N PHE A 288 25.08 -16.82 20.84
CA PHE A 288 25.60 -18.06 21.41
C PHE A 288 26.58 -18.83 20.53
N GLY A 289 26.90 -18.38 19.31
CA GLY A 289 27.83 -19.15 18.48
C GLY A 289 28.17 -18.60 17.10
N ASP A 290 27.43 -17.62 16.60
CA ASP A 290 27.64 -17.15 15.23
C ASP A 290 28.71 -16.06 15.17
N LEU A 291 29.42 -16.02 14.05
CA LEU A 291 30.35 -14.94 13.75
C LEU A 291 29.59 -13.61 13.57
N PRO A 292 30.15 -12.48 14.03
CA PRO A 292 29.53 -11.17 13.83
C PRO A 292 29.24 -10.88 12.36
N ASN A 293 28.13 -10.20 12.07
CA ASN A 293 27.87 -9.67 10.74
C ASN A 293 28.85 -8.52 10.47
N GLN A 294 29.47 -8.48 9.29
CA GLN A 294 30.42 -7.41 8.95
C GLN A 294 29.76 -6.03 8.82
N ALA A 295 28.50 -5.98 8.35
CA ALA A 295 27.76 -4.74 8.19
C ALA A 295 27.26 -4.17 9.54
N ASP A 296 27.04 -5.04 10.52
CA ASP A 296 26.66 -4.66 11.88
C ASP A 296 27.28 -5.62 12.92
N PRO A 297 28.53 -5.34 13.34
CA PRO A 297 29.30 -6.28 14.17
C PRO A 297 28.82 -6.35 15.62
N THR A 298 27.96 -5.44 16.08
CA THR A 298 27.43 -5.45 17.45
C THR A 298 26.08 -6.14 17.54
N LEU A 299 25.28 -6.14 16.46
CA LEU A 299 23.95 -6.75 16.45
C LEU A 299 24.00 -8.28 16.69
N ARG A 300 23.21 -8.75 17.64
CA ARG A 300 23.03 -10.18 17.95
C ARG A 300 21.55 -10.53 18.09
N TRP A 301 21.22 -11.75 17.70
CA TRP A 301 19.96 -12.40 18.02
C TRP A 301 20.09 -13.16 19.34
N VAL A 302 19.14 -12.95 20.25
CA VAL A 302 19.08 -13.63 21.53
C VAL A 302 17.77 -14.41 21.63
N ASN A 303 17.84 -15.65 21.17
CA ASN A 303 16.82 -16.67 21.42
C ASN A 303 17.53 -18.01 21.56
N PRO A 304 17.68 -18.54 22.78
CA PRO A 304 18.41 -19.79 22.97
C PRO A 304 17.69 -20.93 22.23
N PRO A 305 18.39 -21.71 21.40
CA PRO A 305 17.78 -22.84 20.72
C PRO A 305 17.31 -23.89 21.75
N THR A 306 16.09 -24.38 21.57
CA THR A 306 15.48 -25.40 22.42
C THR A 306 15.61 -26.77 21.79
N GLY A 307 16.06 -27.77 22.56
CA GLY A 307 16.18 -29.18 22.13
C GLY A 307 17.60 -29.61 21.71
N GLY A 308 17.84 -30.93 21.65
CA GLY A 308 19.15 -31.52 21.36
C GLY A 308 19.90 -32.05 22.59
N THR A 309 21.06 -32.68 22.37
CA THR A 309 21.97 -33.15 23.45
C THR A 309 22.72 -32.00 24.11
N ASP A 310 22.91 -30.91 23.36
CA ASP A 310 23.37 -29.61 23.83
C ASP A 310 22.14 -28.71 23.85
N SER A 311 21.73 -28.23 25.02
CA SER A 311 20.48 -27.49 25.15
C SER A 311 20.65 -26.23 25.99
N PHE A 312 19.91 -25.20 25.60
CA PHE A 312 19.74 -24.03 26.43
C PHE A 312 18.45 -24.13 27.24
N SER A 313 18.50 -23.72 28.51
CA SER A 313 17.28 -23.38 29.24
C SER A 313 16.62 -22.13 28.62
N PRO A 314 15.32 -21.90 28.81
CA PRO A 314 14.69 -20.65 28.41
C PRO A 314 15.45 -19.43 28.95
N LEU A 315 15.49 -18.34 28.17
CA LEU A 315 16.07 -17.07 28.60
C LEU A 315 15.07 -16.35 29.51
N THR A 316 15.35 -16.34 30.80
CA THR A 316 14.40 -15.86 31.81
C THR A 316 14.85 -14.56 32.47
N VAL A 317 13.91 -13.64 32.69
CA VAL A 317 14.11 -12.43 33.47
C VAL A 317 14.25 -12.80 34.94
N THR A 318 15.36 -12.45 35.57
CA THR A 318 15.64 -12.72 37.00
C THR A 318 15.53 -11.49 37.88
N LYS A 319 15.78 -10.31 37.30
CA LYS A 319 15.69 -9.00 37.96
C LYS A 319 15.27 -7.93 36.96
N VAL A 320 14.49 -6.95 37.39
CA VAL A 320 14.08 -5.77 36.62
C VAL A 320 14.34 -4.54 37.49
N THR A 321 14.95 -3.51 36.91
CA THR A 321 15.26 -2.23 37.58
C THR A 321 14.80 -1.10 36.67
N LYS A 322 13.87 -0.26 37.14
CA LYS A 322 13.45 0.95 36.43
C LYS A 322 14.54 2.01 36.55
N GLN A 323 14.91 2.65 35.45
CA GLN A 323 15.87 3.75 35.45
C GLN A 323 15.14 5.11 35.60
N PRO A 324 15.76 6.10 36.26
CA PRO A 324 15.19 7.46 36.35
C PRO A 324 14.94 8.13 34.99
N SER A 325 15.71 7.73 33.97
CA SER A 325 15.58 8.19 32.57
C SER A 325 14.37 7.60 31.83
N GLY A 326 13.58 6.73 32.46
CA GLY A 326 12.42 6.06 31.84
C GLY A 326 12.72 4.70 31.20
N GLY A 327 13.99 4.33 31.05
CA GLY A 327 14.40 3.01 30.55
C GLY A 327 14.27 1.89 31.60
N VAL A 328 14.46 0.64 31.16
CA VAL A 328 14.44 -0.54 32.03
C VAL A 328 15.74 -1.31 31.90
N VAL A 329 16.35 -1.74 33.00
CA VAL A 329 17.44 -2.72 32.99
C VAL A 329 16.90 -4.05 33.50
N ALA A 330 17.02 -5.10 32.70
CA ALA A 330 16.69 -6.46 33.10
C ALA A 330 17.93 -7.35 33.14
N VAL A 331 17.99 -8.25 34.12
CA VAL A 331 18.99 -9.31 34.16
C VAL A 331 18.36 -10.59 33.65
N LEU A 332 18.81 -11.06 32.49
CA LEU A 332 18.35 -12.29 31.86
C LEU A 332 19.34 -13.42 32.13
N VAL A 333 18.83 -14.62 32.38
CA VAL A 333 19.68 -15.81 32.60
C VAL A 333 19.20 -16.97 31.75
N THR A 334 20.16 -17.63 31.11
CA THR A 334 20.00 -18.94 30.49
C THR A 334 21.19 -19.83 30.85
N LYS A 335 21.00 -21.15 30.85
CA LYS A 335 22.04 -22.14 31.07
C LYS A 335 22.22 -22.95 29.79
N PHE A 336 23.46 -23.08 29.36
CA PHE A 336 23.85 -24.00 28.31
C PHE A 336 24.37 -25.29 28.96
N ASP A 337 23.63 -26.39 28.81
CA ASP A 337 24.07 -27.72 29.21
C ASP A 337 24.63 -28.43 27.98
N ARG A 338 25.91 -28.78 28.05
CA ARG A 338 26.65 -29.47 26.99
C ARG A 338 27.06 -30.85 27.45
N SER A 339 26.77 -31.86 26.65
CA SER A 339 27.18 -33.23 26.91
C SER A 339 28.23 -33.66 25.88
N GLU A 340 29.50 -33.68 26.28
CA GLU A 340 30.60 -34.08 25.40
C GLU A 340 30.94 -35.56 25.64
N PRO A 341 30.89 -36.42 24.60
CA PRO A 341 31.35 -37.80 24.72
C PRO A 341 32.86 -37.84 24.92
N TYR A 342 33.32 -38.71 25.81
CA TYR A 342 34.74 -38.97 26.05
C TYR A 342 34.95 -40.46 26.39
N ALA A 343 36.19 -40.93 26.26
CA ALA A 343 36.57 -42.32 26.55
C ALA A 343 35.67 -43.35 25.84
N CYS A 344 35.31 -43.08 24.58
CA CYS A 344 34.49 -43.96 23.76
C CYS A 344 35.19 -45.28 23.45
N LYS A 345 34.48 -46.39 23.61
CA LYS A 345 34.94 -47.72 23.23
C LYS A 345 33.99 -48.32 22.21
N ASN A 346 34.53 -48.90 21.15
CA ASN A 346 33.73 -49.68 20.21
C ASN A 346 33.13 -50.88 20.95
N THR A 347 31.85 -51.10 20.73
CA THR A 347 31.14 -52.29 21.21
C THR A 347 31.24 -53.41 20.18
N ASN A 348 30.76 -54.60 20.54
CA ASN A 348 30.65 -55.73 19.60
C ASN A 348 29.35 -55.68 18.77
N GLN A 349 28.66 -54.53 18.74
CA GLN A 349 27.45 -54.34 17.94
C GLN A 349 27.74 -53.38 16.78
N LEU A 350 27.24 -53.70 15.59
CA LEU A 350 27.35 -52.82 14.42
C LEU A 350 26.23 -51.78 14.45
N ASP A 351 26.56 -50.53 14.19
CA ASP A 351 25.61 -49.46 13.93
C ASP A 351 25.08 -49.60 12.50
N THR A 352 23.78 -49.79 12.36
CA THR A 352 23.12 -50.14 11.10
C THR A 352 22.71 -48.93 10.26
N THR A 353 23.10 -47.72 10.66
CA THR A 353 22.60 -46.47 10.07
C THR A 353 23.43 -45.90 8.91
N GLY A 354 24.49 -46.57 8.42
CA GLY A 354 25.33 -46.07 7.31
C GLY A 354 25.99 -47.13 6.42
N SER A 355 26.43 -46.72 5.22
CA SER A 355 27.17 -47.57 4.27
C SER A 355 28.62 -47.79 4.73
N GLY A 356 28.80 -48.76 5.63
CA GLY A 356 30.09 -49.17 6.18
C GLY A 356 29.91 -49.91 7.51
N ARG A 357 30.83 -50.81 7.87
CA ARG A 357 30.80 -51.47 9.19
C ARG A 357 31.31 -50.50 10.26
N VAL A 358 30.42 -49.67 10.81
CA VAL A 358 30.71 -48.84 11.98
C VAL A 358 30.27 -49.61 13.23
N TRP A 359 31.15 -49.81 14.20
CA TRP A 359 30.76 -50.39 15.49
C TRP A 359 30.08 -49.32 16.34
N GLN A 360 28.97 -49.66 17.00
CA GLN A 360 28.34 -48.79 18.00
C GLN A 360 29.37 -48.42 19.07
N GLN A 361 29.40 -47.15 19.50
CA GLN A 361 30.33 -46.67 20.51
C GLN A 361 29.64 -46.53 21.88
N ALA A 362 30.24 -47.14 22.90
CA ALA A 362 29.91 -46.88 24.29
C ALA A 362 30.82 -45.76 24.81
N CYS A 363 30.28 -44.54 24.89
CA CYS A 363 30.97 -43.36 25.40
C CYS A 363 30.60 -43.06 26.86
N LYS A 364 31.56 -42.51 27.62
CA LYS A 364 31.24 -41.75 28.83
C LYS A 364 30.89 -40.33 28.42
N TYR A 365 30.11 -39.62 29.23
CA TYR A 365 29.69 -38.25 28.92
C TYR A 365 30.12 -37.30 30.02
N LYS A 366 30.73 -36.18 29.62
CA LYS A 366 31.11 -35.10 30.51
C LYS A 366 30.08 -33.99 30.35
N HIS A 367 29.30 -33.76 31.40
CA HIS A 367 28.34 -32.66 31.45
C HIS A 367 29.06 -31.38 31.86
N THR A 368 28.94 -30.34 31.03
CA THR A 368 29.44 -29.00 31.33
C THR A 368 28.29 -28.02 31.24
N ILE A 369 27.96 -27.41 32.38
CA ILE A 369 26.93 -26.36 32.44
C ILE A 369 27.64 -25.00 32.45
N LYS A 370 27.35 -24.17 31.45
CA LYS A 370 27.75 -22.76 31.41
C LYS A 370 26.53 -21.88 31.66
N THR A 371 26.63 -20.97 32.62
CA THR A 371 25.56 -19.98 32.88
C THR A 371 25.82 -18.71 32.10
N HIS A 372 24.85 -18.26 31.31
CA HIS A 372 24.89 -17.01 30.57
C HIS A 372 24.03 -15.98 31.32
N THR A 373 24.66 -14.92 31.82
CA THR A 373 23.99 -13.81 32.50
C THR A 373 24.07 -12.57 31.63
N MET A 374 22.94 -11.94 31.36
CA MET A 374 22.86 -10.78 30.47
C MET A 374 22.25 -9.61 31.23
N GLU A 375 23.02 -8.54 31.39
CA GLU A 375 22.48 -7.26 31.82
C GLU A 375 22.03 -6.51 30.57
N VAL A 376 20.72 -6.36 30.39
CA VAL A 376 20.12 -5.79 29.18
C VAL A 376 19.47 -4.46 29.52
N THR A 377 19.91 -3.40 28.84
CA THR A 377 19.27 -2.09 28.89
C THR A 377 18.22 -1.99 27.79
N PHE A 378 16.97 -1.75 28.17
CA PHE A 378 15.83 -1.48 27.29
C PHE A 378 15.61 0.03 27.26
N PRO A 379 16.01 0.73 26.18
CA PRO A 379 15.78 2.16 26.06
C PRO A 379 14.29 2.49 25.90
N ASP A 380 13.51 1.54 25.38
CA ASP A 380 12.08 1.65 25.15
C ASP A 380 11.43 0.25 25.29
N LEU A 381 10.14 0.22 25.62
CA LEU A 381 9.31 -0.98 25.68
C LEU A 381 7.96 -0.70 25.00
N PRO A 382 7.32 -1.72 24.42
CA PRO A 382 5.95 -1.59 23.93
C PRO A 382 5.00 -1.01 24.99
N GLU A 383 4.06 -0.18 24.54
CA GLU A 383 3.08 0.44 25.43
C GLU A 383 2.30 -0.63 26.21
N GLY A 384 2.22 -0.44 27.53
CA GLY A 384 1.54 -1.37 28.44
C GLY A 384 2.33 -2.64 28.78
N LEU A 385 3.49 -2.89 28.18
CA LEU A 385 4.32 -4.03 28.51
C LEU A 385 5.24 -3.73 29.70
N GLU A 386 5.05 -4.45 30.80
CA GLU A 386 5.98 -4.47 31.91
C GLU A 386 6.68 -5.83 32.01
N LEU A 387 8.02 -5.81 31.93
CA LEU A 387 8.84 -6.98 32.21
C LEU A 387 8.78 -7.34 33.70
N ALA A 388 8.60 -8.62 33.98
CA ALA A 388 8.57 -9.17 35.33
C ALA A 388 9.54 -10.34 35.47
N LYS A 389 9.91 -10.64 36.72
CA LYS A 389 10.69 -11.83 37.04
C LYS A 389 9.94 -13.09 36.59
N GLY A 390 10.64 -13.99 35.91
CA GLY A 390 10.09 -15.23 35.37
C GLY A 390 9.59 -15.12 33.94
N ASP A 391 9.56 -13.92 33.35
CA ASP A 391 9.23 -13.76 31.94
C ASP A 391 10.32 -14.40 31.07
N GLU A 392 9.92 -15.14 30.04
CA GLU A 392 10.80 -15.64 29.00
C GLU A 392 10.84 -14.64 27.84
N VAL A 393 12.02 -14.31 27.34
CA VAL A 393 12.18 -13.24 26.34
C VAL A 393 13.01 -13.69 25.14
N ALA A 394 12.66 -13.19 23.97
CA ALA A 394 13.50 -13.22 22.78
C ALA A 394 13.66 -11.79 22.23
N LEU A 395 14.87 -11.41 21.86
CA LEU A 395 15.17 -10.04 21.45
C LEU A 395 16.41 -9.93 20.54
N TYR A 396 16.49 -8.82 19.81
CA TYR A 396 17.74 -8.36 19.20
C TYR A 396 18.43 -7.33 20.08
N VAL A 397 19.74 -7.44 20.15
CA VAL A 397 20.58 -6.62 21.02
C VAL A 397 21.81 -6.11 20.28
N ASP A 398 22.35 -5.01 20.77
CA ASP A 398 23.77 -4.70 20.62
C ASP A 398 24.57 -5.36 21.74
N LEU A 399 25.65 -6.04 21.35
CA LEU A 399 26.64 -6.57 22.30
C LEU A 399 27.63 -5.47 22.68
N ASP A 400 27.51 -4.96 23.90
CA ASP A 400 28.39 -3.91 24.43
C ASP A 400 29.67 -4.50 25.01
N SER A 401 29.56 -5.60 25.77
CA SER A 401 30.74 -6.32 26.28
C SER A 401 30.43 -7.78 26.62
N LYS A 402 31.47 -8.61 26.59
CA LYS A 402 31.42 -10.03 26.95
C LYS A 402 32.58 -10.35 27.90
N LYS A 403 32.29 -10.99 29.02
CA LYS A 403 33.29 -11.47 29.97
C LYS A 403 33.13 -12.96 30.20
N GLU A 404 34.10 -13.74 29.73
CA GLU A 404 34.11 -15.18 29.96
C GLU A 404 34.77 -15.54 31.30
N LYS A 405 34.16 -16.50 32.00
CA LYS A 405 34.64 -17.13 33.22
C LYS A 405 34.58 -18.64 33.04
N LYS A 406 35.21 -19.38 33.95
CA LYS A 406 35.31 -20.86 33.87
C LYS A 406 33.98 -21.56 33.59
N ASN A 407 32.91 -21.19 34.30
CA ASN A 407 31.57 -21.80 34.19
C ASN A 407 30.45 -20.77 33.92
N ALA A 408 30.81 -19.55 33.52
CA ALA A 408 29.84 -18.48 33.29
C ALA A 408 30.30 -17.53 32.19
N ILE A 409 29.35 -16.88 31.52
CA ILE A 409 29.62 -15.78 30.61
C ILE A 409 28.68 -14.64 30.96
N ASP A 410 29.24 -13.48 31.22
CA ASP A 410 28.48 -12.27 31.51
C ASP A 410 28.47 -11.38 30.26
N TYR A 411 27.30 -10.89 29.91
CA TYR A 411 27.07 -9.98 28.78
C TYR A 411 26.51 -8.66 29.29
N LYS A 412 26.97 -7.56 28.71
CA LYS A 412 26.26 -6.28 28.75
C LYS A 412 25.70 -6.01 27.37
N LEU A 413 24.40 -5.76 27.32
CA LEU A 413 23.64 -5.67 26.08
C LEU A 413 22.74 -4.43 26.12
N THR A 414 22.49 -3.86 24.94
CA THR A 414 21.45 -2.84 24.75
C THR A 414 20.40 -3.42 23.81
N ALA A 415 19.15 -3.48 24.24
CA ALA A 415 18.06 -4.01 23.42
C ALA A 415 17.75 -3.05 22.27
N ARG A 416 17.73 -3.59 21.04
CA ARG A 416 17.21 -2.88 19.87
C ARG A 416 15.73 -3.16 19.64
N ALA A 417 15.33 -4.42 19.74
CA ALA A 417 13.94 -4.83 19.58
C ALA A 417 13.65 -6.08 20.40
N LEU A 418 12.57 -6.00 21.18
CA LEU A 418 11.91 -7.12 21.83
C LEU A 418 10.99 -7.84 20.85
N ILE A 419 11.17 -9.16 20.72
CA ILE A 419 10.46 -9.99 19.73
C ILE A 419 9.33 -10.77 20.38
N THR A 420 9.61 -11.45 21.50
CA THR A 420 8.53 -12.10 22.26
C THR A 420 8.76 -11.94 23.75
N VAL A 421 7.66 -11.90 24.49
CA VAL A 421 7.65 -12.09 25.95
C VAL A 421 6.60 -13.13 26.29
N LYS A 422 6.98 -14.14 27.06
CA LYS A 422 6.06 -15.14 27.59
C LYS A 422 6.05 -15.10 29.11
N ARG A 423 4.85 -15.18 29.70
CA ARG A 423 4.64 -15.26 31.14
C ARG A 423 3.89 -16.55 31.46
N GLY A 424 4.53 -17.44 32.21
CA GLY A 424 3.98 -18.77 32.47
C GLY A 424 3.67 -19.56 31.19
N GLY A 425 4.56 -19.45 30.19
CA GLY A 425 4.43 -20.14 28.89
C GLY A 425 3.47 -19.49 27.88
N LYS A 426 2.69 -18.46 28.27
CA LYS A 426 1.78 -17.75 27.36
C LYS A 426 2.43 -16.48 26.82
N ALA A 427 2.36 -16.26 25.52
CA ALA A 427 2.81 -15.00 24.91
C ALA A 427 1.95 -13.83 25.41
N ILE A 428 2.61 -12.80 25.94
CA ILE A 428 2.00 -11.52 26.32
C ILE A 428 2.45 -10.39 25.39
N TRP A 429 3.43 -10.66 24.52
CA TRP A 429 3.92 -9.77 23.47
C TRP A 429 4.51 -10.59 22.31
N GLU A 430 4.20 -10.20 21.07
CA GLU A 430 4.72 -10.78 19.80
C GLU A 430 4.63 -9.79 18.62
#